data_AF-A0A7X8VHA9-F1
#
_entry.id   AF-A0A7X8VHA9-F1
#
_cell.length_a   1.000
_cell.length_b   1.000
_cell.length_c   1.000
_cell.angle_alpha   90.00
_cell.angle_beta   90.00
_cell.angle_gamma   90.00
#
_symmetry.space_group_name_H-M   'P 1'
#
loop_
_entity.id
_entity.type
_entity.pdbx_description
1 polymer ?
#
loop_
_entity_poly.entity_id
_entity_poly.type
_entity_poly.pdbx_seq_one_letter_code
_entity_poly.pdbx_strand_id
1 'polypeptide(L)'
;MRRAVYINRNDSHGDMPKRGRRRFFGITLVVLIIIGLLIGAAAIYLNREETKAAVANATFRDHIDRQEYSQALNLYRLARRKAAQHSFFNPAQSRYAAAIIPMETLIFERTDRILLRLKADPARVFPPDEKDFLQQMSELSGQRIEVFIEERVREVMNAQMPVALLKQILSGLADLPSVRNTILNIERELPVIEEFADRYAEAMHLVKNADWLSAWKTLHELREEKMPELNPAGLPLKIINTTLTDVKKNLSSSMKQRAQELLDRQKYYSALLLAKEMLTIYPGDSDFLKVEETALRHTGASLIPYSGEIEHITFKPLIIRPDLAFTGPYARSADSTMLTVNEFKRTLEELYDANYVLVSQRSFLDSSGRWRGLNLPEGKRPLIMTIEGLNYYATRYASGNCLNLVLDDNGRVAGLYQATDGREIVDREAEAIGILEIFIEQHPDFSFDGAKANISLTARECVFGYITTERQLAERNTALANLRQPQSSITGGDLDSQRRQAKAVADVLKRNGWEFASQSYDWNDIRSFTLDDLKKDTVAWKQAVEPITGPVDIFCYPRGGIYRGTDERKKYLQNEGFRYFNGQSNKAYMTSSRNYLYMDRIFMGGSSLRNGSFNRFFDWKKIINTPRD
;
A
#
# COMPACT_ATOMS: atom_id res chain seq x y z
N MET A 1 22.62 70.06 15.40
CA MET A 1 23.57 71.21 15.41
C MET A 1 23.05 72.25 14.42
N ARG A 2 22.52 73.40 14.93
CA ARG A 2 22.12 74.67 14.24
C ARG A 2 21.08 74.59 13.09
N ARG A 3 20.06 75.44 12.95
CA ARG A 3 19.45 76.59 13.66
C ARG A 3 18.04 76.79 13.01
N ALA A 4 16.98 76.85 13.81
CA ALA A 4 16.12 78.04 14.04
C ALA A 4 15.31 78.61 12.85
N VAL A 5 14.01 78.29 12.88
CA VAL A 5 12.80 79.13 12.70
C VAL A 5 13.01 80.64 12.53
N TYR A 6 12.35 81.30 11.55
CA TYR A 6 11.32 82.35 11.75
C TYR A 6 10.83 83.14 10.49
N ILE A 7 9.52 83.48 10.50
CA ILE A 7 8.83 84.70 9.97
C ILE A 7 8.66 84.77 8.42
N ASN A 8 7.55 85.15 7.78
CA ASN A 8 6.31 85.84 8.16
C ASN A 8 5.16 85.48 7.19
N ARG A 9 3.93 85.59 7.69
CA ARG A 9 2.74 85.97 6.89
C ARG A 9 2.88 87.45 6.54
N ASN A 10 2.59 87.83 5.31
CA ASN A 10 2.09 89.19 5.05
C ASN A 10 1.11 89.18 3.88
N ASP A 11 0.03 89.92 4.13
CA ASP A 11 -1.17 90.05 3.33
C ASP A 11 -0.99 90.90 2.05
N SER A 12 -2.01 90.75 1.20
CA SER A 12 -2.60 91.77 0.31
C SER A 12 -2.04 91.99 -1.10
N HIS A 13 -2.87 91.51 -2.04
CA HIS A 13 -3.39 92.15 -3.26
C HIS A 13 -2.45 92.68 -4.35
N GLY A 14 -2.68 92.16 -5.56
CA GLY A 14 -2.33 92.83 -6.82
C GLY A 14 -2.42 91.90 -8.02
N ASP A 15 -3.58 91.89 -8.69
CA ASP A 15 -3.87 91.40 -10.05
C ASP A 15 -2.76 90.65 -10.83
N MET A 16 -2.94 89.33 -11.01
CA MET A 16 -2.30 88.62 -12.13
C MET A 16 -3.20 88.64 -13.38
N PRO A 17 -2.65 88.93 -14.58
CA PRO A 17 -3.45 89.27 -15.74
C PRO A 17 -4.28 88.09 -16.24
N LYS A 18 -5.57 88.34 -16.50
CA LYS A 18 -6.59 87.42 -17.09
C LYS A 18 -6.21 86.77 -18.44
N ARG A 19 -5.00 87.00 -18.97
CA ARG A 19 -4.47 86.40 -20.22
C ARG A 19 -3.69 85.08 -20.02
N GLY A 20 -3.13 84.81 -18.85
CA GLY A 20 -2.34 83.59 -18.58
C GLY A 20 -3.17 82.36 -18.19
N ARG A 21 -4.22 82.55 -17.37
CA ARG A 21 -5.14 81.46 -16.95
C ARG A 21 -5.91 80.86 -18.13
N ARG A 22 -6.32 81.69 -19.11
CA ARG A 22 -6.97 81.21 -20.34
C ARG A 22 -6.04 80.38 -21.25
N ARG A 23 -4.73 80.69 -21.29
CA ARG A 23 -3.75 79.90 -22.07
C ARG A 23 -3.42 78.57 -21.39
N PHE A 24 -3.23 78.54 -20.07
CA PHE A 24 -2.95 77.29 -19.36
C PHE A 24 -4.18 76.37 -19.31
N PHE A 25 -5.39 76.89 -18.99
CA PHE A 25 -6.62 76.11 -19.12
C PHE A 25 -6.91 75.71 -20.57
N GLY A 26 -6.60 76.57 -21.55
CA GLY A 26 -6.73 76.24 -22.97
C GLY A 26 -5.82 75.09 -23.39
N ILE A 27 -4.55 75.10 -22.97
CA ILE A 27 -3.60 74.02 -23.28
C ILE A 27 -3.99 72.73 -22.56
N THR A 28 -4.33 72.78 -21.27
CA THR A 28 -4.76 71.58 -20.51
C THR A 28 -6.07 71.01 -21.05
N LEU A 29 -7.02 71.85 -21.45
CA LEU A 29 -8.27 71.43 -22.08
C LEU A 29 -8.00 70.81 -23.45
N VAL A 30 -7.10 71.38 -24.26
CA VAL A 30 -6.68 70.81 -25.55
C VAL A 30 -5.98 69.47 -25.36
N VAL A 31 -5.10 69.32 -24.37
CA VAL A 31 -4.46 68.04 -24.04
C VAL A 31 -5.47 67.01 -23.58
N LEU A 32 -6.45 67.37 -22.74
CA LEU A 32 -7.52 66.47 -22.31
C LEU A 32 -8.45 66.09 -23.47
N ILE A 33 -8.72 67.00 -24.40
CA ILE A 33 -9.46 66.71 -25.64
C ILE A 33 -8.67 65.76 -26.52
N ILE A 34 -7.35 65.95 -26.68
CA ILE A 34 -6.48 65.06 -27.45
C ILE A 34 -6.43 63.67 -26.80
N ILE A 35 -6.28 63.59 -25.47
CA ILE A 35 -6.31 62.32 -24.75
C ILE A 35 -7.70 61.66 -24.89
N GLY A 36 -8.78 62.41 -24.76
CA GLY A 36 -10.15 61.91 -24.98
C GLY A 36 -10.39 61.42 -26.41
N LEU A 37 -9.84 62.10 -27.41
CA LEU A 37 -9.87 61.70 -28.81
C LEU A 37 -9.00 60.46 -29.05
N LEU A 38 -7.85 60.34 -28.40
CA LEU A 38 -6.98 59.16 -28.48
C LEU A 38 -7.61 57.94 -27.79
N ILE A 39 -8.24 58.12 -26.63
CA ILE A 39 -9.00 57.07 -25.94
C ILE A 39 -10.23 56.69 -26.76
N GLY A 40 -10.95 57.67 -27.33
CA GLY A 40 -12.08 57.43 -28.22
C GLY A 40 -11.67 56.70 -29.50
N ALA A 41 -10.57 57.09 -30.13
CA ALA A 41 -10.00 56.42 -31.29
C ALA A 41 -9.51 55.00 -30.95
N ALA A 42 -8.90 54.81 -29.78
CA ALA A 42 -8.51 53.49 -29.29
C ALA A 42 -9.73 52.61 -29.01
N ALA A 43 -10.78 53.12 -28.36
CA ALA A 43 -12.03 52.39 -28.11
C ALA A 43 -12.76 52.04 -29.42
N ILE A 44 -12.78 52.95 -30.40
CA ILE A 44 -13.32 52.69 -31.75
C ILE A 44 -12.47 51.65 -32.48
N TYR A 45 -11.15 51.74 -32.41
CA TYR A 45 -10.24 50.76 -32.99
C TYR A 45 -10.43 49.37 -32.37
N LEU A 46 -10.53 49.32 -31.03
CA LEU A 46 -10.80 48.10 -30.28
C LEU A 46 -12.17 47.53 -30.63
N ASN A 47 -13.24 48.32 -30.62
CA ASN A 47 -14.57 47.84 -31.01
C ASN A 47 -14.61 47.35 -32.48
N ARG A 48 -13.89 48.02 -33.39
CA ARG A 48 -13.71 47.57 -34.77
C ARG A 48 -12.98 46.24 -34.87
N GLU A 49 -11.89 46.03 -34.13
CA GLU A 49 -11.17 44.76 -34.13
C GLU A 49 -11.97 43.63 -33.45
N GLU A 50 -12.78 43.93 -32.44
CA GLU A 50 -13.74 43.00 -31.83
C GLU A 50 -14.82 42.57 -32.82
N THR A 51 -15.42 43.54 -33.50
CA THR A 51 -16.37 43.30 -34.60
C THR A 51 -15.71 42.45 -35.69
N LYS A 52 -14.45 42.74 -36.07
CA LYS A 52 -13.72 41.97 -37.09
C LYS A 52 -13.39 40.55 -36.66
N ALA A 53 -13.06 40.30 -35.39
CA ALA A 53 -12.78 38.96 -34.88
C ALA A 53 -14.06 38.11 -34.78
N ALA A 54 -15.16 38.70 -34.30
CA ALA A 54 -16.46 38.04 -34.26
C ALA A 54 -17.02 37.77 -35.66
N VAL A 55 -16.90 38.75 -36.57
CA VAL A 55 -17.25 38.59 -37.99
C VAL A 55 -16.37 37.50 -38.62
N ALA A 56 -15.06 37.47 -38.37
CA ALA A 56 -14.19 36.42 -38.91
C ALA A 56 -14.62 35.01 -38.48
N ASN A 57 -15.09 34.82 -37.25
CA ASN A 57 -15.62 33.53 -36.80
C ASN A 57 -16.97 33.17 -37.44
N ALA A 58 -17.89 34.14 -37.55
CA ALA A 58 -19.17 33.93 -38.23
C ALA A 58 -18.98 33.62 -39.73
N THR A 59 -18.10 34.38 -40.40
CA THR A 59 -17.70 34.18 -41.79
C THR A 59 -16.95 32.85 -41.97
N PHE A 60 -16.11 32.44 -41.02
CA PHE A 60 -15.49 31.11 -41.04
C PHE A 60 -16.55 30.00 -41.05
N ARG A 61 -17.53 30.06 -40.14
CA ARG A 61 -18.62 29.07 -40.11
C ARG A 61 -19.43 29.06 -41.41
N ASP A 62 -19.77 30.23 -41.95
CA ASP A 62 -20.48 30.34 -43.24
C ASP A 62 -19.68 29.70 -44.39
N HIS A 63 -18.36 29.91 -44.47
CA HIS A 63 -17.52 29.22 -45.44
C HIS A 63 -17.47 27.70 -45.22
N ILE A 64 -17.46 27.22 -43.97
CA ILE A 64 -17.51 25.79 -43.66
C ILE A 64 -18.86 25.17 -44.09
N ASP A 65 -19.96 25.89 -43.90
CA ASP A 65 -21.31 25.45 -44.27
C ASP A 65 -21.51 25.46 -45.79
N ARG A 66 -20.90 26.43 -46.49
CA ARG A 66 -20.88 26.53 -47.97
C ARG A 66 -19.82 25.66 -48.66
N GLN A 67 -19.04 24.90 -47.90
CA GLN A 67 -17.93 24.06 -48.41
C GLN A 67 -16.79 24.85 -49.08
N GLU A 68 -16.63 26.12 -48.72
CA GLU A 68 -15.58 27.02 -49.20
C GLU A 68 -14.31 26.90 -48.31
N TYR A 69 -13.81 25.67 -48.14
CA TYR A 69 -12.78 25.34 -47.13
C TYR A 69 -11.48 26.12 -47.29
N SER A 70 -11.05 26.40 -48.52
CA SER A 70 -9.87 27.23 -48.78
C SER A 70 -10.01 28.66 -48.24
N GLN A 71 -11.22 29.24 -48.28
CA GLN A 71 -11.50 30.57 -47.74
C GLN A 71 -11.54 30.52 -46.20
N ALA A 72 -12.18 29.50 -45.64
CA ALA A 72 -12.19 29.24 -44.20
C ALA A 72 -10.76 29.08 -43.65
N LEU A 73 -9.92 28.28 -44.29
CA LEU A 73 -8.53 28.05 -43.86
C LEU A 73 -7.69 29.32 -43.93
N ASN A 74 -7.89 30.16 -44.95
CA ASN A 74 -7.22 31.45 -45.05
C ASN A 74 -7.61 32.40 -43.90
N LEU A 75 -8.88 32.42 -43.50
CA LEU A 75 -9.36 33.18 -42.34
C LEU A 75 -8.77 32.66 -41.04
N TYR A 76 -8.71 31.33 -40.85
CA TYR A 76 -8.06 30.71 -39.71
C TYR A 76 -6.58 31.08 -39.62
N ARG A 77 -5.83 30.96 -40.72
CA ARG A 77 -4.41 31.37 -40.80
C ARG A 77 -4.20 32.85 -40.55
N LEU A 78 -5.14 33.69 -41.00
CA LEU A 78 -5.11 35.12 -40.71
C LEU A 78 -5.33 35.38 -39.21
N ALA A 79 -6.32 34.74 -38.59
CA ALA A 79 -6.58 34.85 -37.16
C ALA A 79 -5.35 34.40 -36.35
N ARG A 80 -4.75 33.25 -36.70
CA ARG A 80 -3.53 32.73 -36.06
C ARG A 80 -2.34 33.67 -36.19
N ARG A 81 -2.10 34.25 -37.38
CA ARG A 81 -1.04 35.24 -37.59
C ARG A 81 -1.26 36.51 -36.75
N LYS A 82 -2.49 37.02 -36.67
CA LYS A 82 -2.81 38.20 -35.85
C LYS A 82 -2.72 37.92 -34.35
N ALA A 83 -3.05 36.71 -33.91
CA ALA A 83 -2.88 36.28 -32.52
C ALA A 83 -1.40 36.12 -32.11
N ALA A 84 -0.50 35.84 -33.05
CA ALA A 84 0.92 35.62 -32.80
C ALA A 84 1.81 36.90 -32.80
N GLN A 85 1.27 38.06 -33.20
CA GLN A 85 2.06 39.31 -33.23
C GLN A 85 2.39 39.80 -31.82
N HIS A 86 3.68 39.99 -31.50
CA HIS A 86 4.14 40.51 -30.20
C HIS A 86 3.79 42.00 -30.01
N SER A 87 3.05 42.32 -28.94
CA SER A 87 2.88 43.69 -28.45
C SER A 87 2.56 43.71 -26.96
N PHE A 88 3.22 44.59 -26.19
CA PHE A 88 3.12 44.66 -24.73
C PHE A 88 1.72 45.05 -24.20
N PHE A 89 0.84 45.63 -25.03
CA PHE A 89 -0.51 46.05 -24.65
C PHE A 89 -1.49 46.04 -25.85
N ASN A 90 -1.76 44.88 -26.47
CA ASN A 90 -2.72 44.80 -27.60
C ASN A 90 -3.94 43.88 -27.31
N PRO A 91 -5.09 44.44 -26.94
CA PRO A 91 -6.32 43.67 -26.73
C PRO A 91 -6.85 42.98 -28.00
N ALA A 92 -6.47 43.42 -29.20
CA ALA A 92 -6.84 42.74 -30.45
C ALA A 92 -6.22 41.34 -30.56
N GLN A 93 -5.02 41.14 -29.98
CA GLN A 93 -4.34 39.85 -29.95
C GLN A 93 -5.14 38.81 -29.15
N SER A 94 -5.59 39.18 -27.95
CA SER A 94 -6.44 38.33 -27.11
C SER A 94 -7.76 37.95 -27.78
N ARG A 95 -8.29 38.82 -28.66
CA ARG A 95 -9.58 38.61 -29.34
C ARG A 95 -9.46 37.68 -30.55
N TYR A 96 -8.39 37.79 -31.34
CA TYR A 96 -8.10 36.80 -32.37
C TYR A 96 -7.74 35.44 -31.76
N ALA A 97 -7.03 35.41 -30.63
CA ALA A 97 -6.82 34.17 -29.86
C ALA A 97 -8.15 33.55 -29.39
N ALA A 98 -9.09 34.36 -28.89
CA ALA A 98 -10.42 33.90 -28.52
C ALA A 98 -11.27 33.43 -29.72
N ALA A 99 -11.06 33.98 -30.92
CA ALA A 99 -11.76 33.57 -32.14
C ALA A 99 -11.22 32.27 -32.75
N ILE A 100 -9.97 31.88 -32.47
CA ILE A 100 -9.37 30.62 -32.94
C ILE A 100 -10.05 29.41 -32.30
N ILE A 101 -10.28 29.45 -30.98
CA ILE A 101 -10.88 28.34 -30.22
C ILE A 101 -12.19 27.83 -30.86
N PRO A 102 -13.23 28.66 -31.13
CA PRO A 102 -14.46 28.17 -31.75
C PRO A 102 -14.28 27.69 -33.19
N MET A 103 -13.31 28.23 -33.94
CA MET A 103 -12.96 27.72 -35.28
C MET A 103 -12.38 26.31 -35.19
N GLU A 104 -11.40 26.10 -34.30
CA GLU A 104 -10.79 24.78 -34.05
C GLU A 104 -11.83 23.78 -33.55
N THR A 105 -12.64 24.14 -32.55
CA THR A 105 -13.73 23.30 -32.03
C THR A 105 -14.68 22.86 -33.13
N LEU A 106 -15.10 23.78 -34.02
CA LEU A 106 -16.00 23.43 -35.13
C LEU A 106 -15.38 22.38 -36.06
N ILE A 107 -14.09 22.53 -36.37
CA ILE A 107 -13.38 21.57 -37.23
C ILE A 107 -13.19 20.24 -36.52
N PHE A 108 -12.74 20.24 -35.26
CA PHE A 108 -12.54 19.04 -34.47
C PHE A 108 -13.84 18.25 -34.27
N GLU A 109 -14.94 18.91 -33.90
CA GLU A 109 -16.24 18.23 -33.77
C GLU A 109 -16.72 17.62 -35.09
N ARG A 110 -16.53 18.33 -36.21
CA ARG A 110 -16.93 17.81 -37.53
C ARG A 110 -16.04 16.63 -37.93
N THR A 111 -14.73 16.72 -37.73
CA THR A 111 -13.78 15.62 -37.96
C THR A 111 -14.11 14.41 -37.08
N ASP A 112 -14.35 14.61 -35.79
CA ASP A 112 -14.70 13.52 -34.86
C ASP A 112 -16.00 12.82 -35.26
N ARG A 113 -17.03 13.57 -35.70
CA ARG A 113 -18.27 12.98 -36.21
C ARG A 113 -18.02 12.10 -37.45
N ILE A 114 -17.15 12.54 -38.36
CA ILE A 114 -16.77 11.75 -39.55
C ILE A 114 -16.02 10.48 -39.13
N LEU A 115 -15.06 10.60 -38.21
CA LEU A 115 -14.26 9.48 -37.71
C LEU A 115 -15.08 8.48 -36.89
N LEU A 116 -16.07 8.93 -36.12
CA LEU A 116 -17.01 8.06 -35.40
C LEU A 116 -17.87 7.24 -36.38
N ARG A 117 -18.31 7.83 -37.49
CA ARG A 117 -19.02 7.09 -38.55
C ARG A 117 -18.11 6.05 -39.20
N LEU A 118 -16.84 6.39 -39.46
CA LEU A 118 -15.86 5.43 -39.95
C LEU A 118 -15.61 4.29 -38.96
N LYS A 119 -15.57 4.58 -37.64
CA LYS A 119 -15.44 3.54 -36.62
C LYS A 119 -16.65 2.59 -36.60
N ALA A 120 -17.86 3.13 -36.80
CA ALA A 120 -19.09 2.35 -36.81
C ALA A 120 -19.26 1.52 -38.10
N ASP A 121 -18.79 2.03 -39.23
CA ASP A 121 -18.77 1.34 -40.52
C ASP A 121 -17.39 1.48 -41.20
N PRO A 122 -16.43 0.58 -40.87
CA PRO A 122 -15.07 0.63 -41.41
C PRO A 122 -14.95 0.40 -42.92
N ALA A 123 -15.98 -0.16 -43.56
CA ALA A 123 -16.03 -0.34 -45.01
C ALA A 123 -16.62 0.90 -45.74
N ARG A 124 -17.04 1.93 -44.99
CA ARG A 124 -17.64 3.15 -45.53
C ARG A 124 -16.68 3.87 -46.46
N VAL A 125 -17.18 4.20 -47.65
CA VAL A 125 -16.54 5.16 -48.55
C VAL A 125 -16.94 6.57 -48.13
N PHE A 126 -15.96 7.46 -47.94
CA PHE A 126 -16.26 8.85 -47.60
C PHE A 126 -17.07 9.52 -48.71
N PRO A 127 -18.20 10.16 -48.37
CA PRO A 127 -18.86 11.09 -49.28
C PRO A 127 -17.88 12.16 -49.80
N PRO A 128 -18.01 12.63 -51.05
CA PRO A 128 -17.10 13.62 -51.62
C PRO A 128 -16.93 14.88 -50.76
N ASP A 129 -18.01 15.37 -50.13
CA ASP A 129 -18.00 16.55 -49.26
C ASP A 129 -17.21 16.33 -47.96
N GLU A 130 -17.29 15.14 -47.36
CA GLU A 130 -16.51 14.77 -46.17
C GLU A 130 -15.02 14.60 -46.53
N LYS A 131 -14.73 13.99 -47.68
CA LYS A 131 -13.36 13.80 -48.18
C LYS A 131 -12.69 15.14 -48.47
N ASP A 132 -13.38 16.03 -49.19
CA ASP A 132 -12.90 17.38 -49.49
C ASP A 132 -12.68 18.21 -48.22
N PHE A 133 -13.59 18.09 -47.24
CA PHE A 133 -13.42 18.73 -45.93
C PHE A 133 -12.14 18.26 -45.23
N LEU A 134 -11.94 16.93 -45.08
CA LEU A 134 -10.78 16.38 -44.39
C LEU A 134 -9.46 16.75 -45.09
N GLN A 135 -9.43 16.77 -46.42
CA GLN A 135 -8.25 17.13 -47.19
C GLN A 135 -7.92 18.63 -47.11
N GLN A 136 -8.90 19.49 -47.38
CA GLN A 136 -8.68 20.94 -47.41
C GLN A 136 -8.45 21.53 -46.00
N MET A 137 -9.02 20.91 -44.96
CA MET A 137 -8.82 21.33 -43.56
C MET A 137 -7.72 20.55 -42.83
N SER A 138 -6.82 19.87 -43.55
CA SER A 138 -5.77 18.99 -43.00
C SER A 138 -4.85 19.62 -41.95
N GLU A 139 -4.66 20.95 -41.97
CA GLU A 139 -3.89 21.68 -40.92
C GLU A 139 -4.52 21.52 -39.52
N LEU A 140 -5.83 21.25 -39.46
CA LEU A 140 -6.59 21.05 -38.22
C LEU A 140 -7.11 19.62 -38.10
N SER A 141 -7.70 19.08 -39.16
CA SER A 141 -8.27 17.71 -39.15
C SER A 141 -7.19 16.64 -39.04
N GLY A 142 -5.98 16.87 -39.57
CA GLY A 142 -4.87 15.91 -39.58
C GLY A 142 -4.49 15.43 -38.18
N GLN A 143 -4.37 16.34 -37.21
CA GLN A 143 -4.04 15.99 -35.82
C GLN A 143 -5.11 15.08 -35.18
N ARG A 144 -6.40 15.35 -35.44
CA ARG A 144 -7.49 14.51 -34.92
C ARG A 144 -7.47 13.12 -35.56
N ILE A 145 -7.18 13.05 -36.86
CA ILE A 145 -7.05 11.77 -37.57
C ILE A 145 -5.87 10.96 -37.02
N GLU A 146 -4.73 11.59 -36.75
CA GLU A 146 -3.57 10.90 -36.15
C GLU A 146 -3.87 10.35 -34.76
N VAL A 147 -4.51 11.13 -33.89
CA VAL A 147 -4.95 10.66 -32.56
C VAL A 147 -5.93 9.49 -32.71
N PHE A 148 -6.88 9.60 -33.64
CA PHE A 148 -7.82 8.51 -33.91
C PHE A 148 -7.11 7.25 -34.38
N ILE A 149 -6.14 7.34 -35.29
CA ILE A 149 -5.33 6.20 -35.73
C ILE A 149 -4.55 5.59 -34.56
N GLU A 150 -3.91 6.41 -33.72
CA GLU A 150 -3.18 5.96 -32.53
C GLU A 150 -4.09 5.18 -31.57
N GLU A 151 -5.31 5.67 -31.31
CA GLU A 151 -6.27 4.94 -30.49
C GLU A 151 -6.68 3.59 -31.10
N ARG A 152 -6.90 3.51 -32.41
CA ARG A 152 -7.28 2.25 -33.07
C ARG A 152 -6.11 1.25 -33.05
N VAL A 153 -4.89 1.70 -33.26
CA VAL A 153 -3.68 0.86 -33.09
C VAL A 153 -3.57 0.36 -31.65
N ARG A 154 -3.81 1.22 -30.66
CA ARG A 154 -3.82 0.84 -29.24
C ARG A 154 -4.92 -0.17 -28.93
N GLU A 155 -6.11 -0.04 -29.50
CA GLU A 155 -7.20 -1.02 -29.35
C GLU A 155 -6.81 -2.38 -29.91
N VAL A 156 -6.13 -2.45 -31.06
CA VAL A 156 -5.60 -3.71 -31.61
C VAL A 156 -4.51 -4.29 -30.72
N MET A 157 -3.52 -3.48 -30.33
CA MET A 157 -2.45 -3.91 -29.42
C MET A 157 -3.00 -4.42 -28.09
N ASN A 158 -4.14 -3.90 -27.64
CA ASN A 158 -4.79 -4.33 -26.41
C ASN A 158 -5.82 -5.46 -26.62
N ALA A 159 -5.80 -6.14 -27.77
CA ALA A 159 -6.73 -7.20 -28.13
C ALA A 159 -8.23 -6.83 -28.04
N GLN A 160 -8.55 -5.54 -28.17
CA GLN A 160 -9.92 -5.01 -28.17
C GLN A 160 -10.50 -4.84 -29.56
N MET A 161 -9.65 -4.87 -30.59
CA MET A 161 -10.03 -4.72 -32.00
C MET A 161 -9.26 -5.72 -32.86
N PRO A 162 -9.91 -6.43 -33.80
CA PRO A 162 -9.20 -7.26 -34.77
C PRO A 162 -8.37 -6.43 -35.75
N VAL A 163 -7.20 -6.93 -36.14
CA VAL A 163 -6.31 -6.30 -37.14
C VAL A 163 -7.02 -6.06 -38.47
N ALA A 164 -7.90 -6.98 -38.88
CA ALA A 164 -8.70 -6.83 -40.10
C ALA A 164 -9.57 -5.56 -40.08
N LEU A 165 -10.11 -5.19 -38.92
CA LEU A 165 -10.93 -3.98 -38.78
C LEU A 165 -10.07 -2.72 -38.86
N LEU A 166 -8.91 -2.71 -38.20
CA LEU A 166 -7.94 -1.61 -38.31
C LEU A 166 -7.51 -1.43 -39.77
N LYS A 167 -7.24 -2.51 -40.51
CA LYS A 167 -6.86 -2.45 -41.92
C LYS A 167 -7.94 -1.78 -42.79
N GLN A 168 -9.22 -2.07 -42.54
CA GLN A 168 -10.34 -1.41 -43.22
C GLN A 168 -10.40 0.09 -42.91
N ILE A 169 -10.27 0.46 -41.62
CA ILE A 169 -10.23 1.87 -41.18
C ILE A 169 -9.07 2.62 -41.85
N LEU A 170 -7.87 2.04 -41.84
CA LEU A 170 -6.68 2.61 -42.46
C LEU A 170 -6.85 2.78 -43.98
N SER A 171 -7.42 1.79 -44.65
CA SER A 171 -7.73 1.86 -46.09
C SER A 171 -8.68 3.02 -46.42
N GLY A 172 -9.71 3.24 -45.60
CA GLY A 172 -10.63 4.36 -45.77
C GLY A 172 -9.95 5.73 -45.67
N LEU A 173 -8.88 5.84 -44.87
CA LEU A 173 -8.11 7.08 -44.65
C LEU A 173 -6.89 7.22 -45.58
N ALA A 174 -6.47 6.17 -46.27
CA ALA A 174 -5.21 6.12 -47.03
C ALA A 174 -5.13 7.15 -48.18
N ASP A 175 -6.28 7.59 -48.69
CA ASP A 175 -6.41 8.62 -49.71
C ASP A 175 -6.14 10.05 -49.20
N LEU A 176 -6.02 10.25 -47.89
CA LEU A 176 -5.76 11.56 -47.29
C LEU A 176 -4.24 11.83 -47.29
N PRO A 177 -3.74 12.84 -48.03
CA PRO A 177 -2.30 13.10 -48.14
C PRO A 177 -1.60 13.36 -46.80
N SER A 178 -2.32 13.93 -45.83
CA SER A 178 -1.78 14.32 -44.52
C SER A 178 -1.36 13.15 -43.65
N VAL A 179 -1.98 11.97 -43.81
CA VAL A 179 -1.73 10.79 -42.94
C VAL A 179 -1.24 9.57 -43.73
N ARG A 180 -1.16 9.66 -45.06
CA ARG A 180 -0.78 8.54 -45.95
C ARG A 180 0.50 7.84 -45.53
N ASN A 181 1.56 8.59 -45.22
CA ASN A 181 2.85 8.00 -44.82
C ASN A 181 2.76 7.29 -43.46
N THR A 182 2.02 7.86 -42.51
CA THR A 182 1.76 7.25 -41.20
C THR A 182 1.01 5.93 -41.37
N ILE A 183 -0.02 5.91 -42.23
CA ILE A 183 -0.80 4.70 -42.53
C ILE A 183 0.08 3.62 -43.16
N LEU A 184 0.88 3.96 -44.18
CA LEU A 184 1.77 3.00 -44.85
C LEU A 184 2.79 2.38 -43.88
N ASN A 185 3.28 3.15 -42.91
CA ASN A 185 4.19 2.63 -41.89
C ASN A 185 3.47 1.64 -40.97
N ILE A 186 2.27 1.99 -40.48
CA ILE A 186 1.47 1.11 -39.61
C ILE A 186 1.09 -0.18 -40.34
N GLU A 187 0.69 -0.10 -41.61
CA GLU A 187 0.31 -1.27 -42.42
C GLU A 187 1.43 -2.30 -42.55
N ARG A 188 2.69 -1.87 -42.60
CA ARG A 188 3.86 -2.76 -42.62
C ARG A 188 4.08 -3.46 -41.27
N GLU A 189 3.66 -2.85 -40.18
CA GLU A 189 3.84 -3.37 -38.81
C GLU A 189 2.64 -4.20 -38.33
N LEU A 190 1.50 -4.21 -39.04
CA LEU A 190 0.29 -4.95 -38.64
C LEU A 190 0.52 -6.42 -38.28
N PRO A 191 1.30 -7.22 -39.05
CA PRO A 191 1.53 -8.62 -38.70
C PRO A 191 2.26 -8.78 -37.35
N VAL A 192 3.23 -7.90 -37.08
CA VAL A 192 3.98 -7.89 -35.81
C VAL A 192 3.07 -7.48 -34.66
N ILE A 193 2.23 -6.46 -34.87
CA ILE A 193 1.23 -6.01 -33.88
C ILE A 193 0.27 -7.14 -33.51
N GLU A 194 -0.21 -7.89 -34.50
CA GLU A 194 -1.11 -9.03 -34.29
C GLU A 194 -0.47 -10.11 -33.40
N GLU A 195 0.80 -10.42 -33.65
CA GLU A 195 1.54 -11.47 -32.94
C GLU A 195 1.67 -11.18 -31.43
N PHE A 196 1.87 -9.92 -31.05
CA PHE A 196 2.09 -9.56 -29.64
C PHE A 196 0.88 -8.99 -28.89
N ALA A 197 -0.27 -8.80 -29.57
CA ALA A 197 -1.43 -8.12 -29.00
C ALA A 197 -1.88 -8.73 -27.65
N ASP A 198 -1.95 -10.06 -27.55
CA ASP A 198 -2.36 -10.74 -26.32
C ASP A 198 -1.41 -10.47 -25.14
N ARG A 199 -0.10 -10.42 -25.38
CA ARG A 199 0.92 -10.11 -24.35
C ARG A 199 0.85 -8.66 -23.90
N TYR A 200 0.62 -7.73 -24.82
CA TYR A 200 0.42 -6.33 -24.46
C TYR A 200 -0.90 -6.16 -23.67
N ALA A 201 -1.97 -6.87 -24.05
CA ALA A 201 -3.23 -6.88 -23.31
C ALA A 201 -3.08 -7.46 -21.89
N GLU A 202 -2.31 -8.54 -21.72
CA GLU A 202 -1.94 -9.09 -20.41
C GLU A 202 -1.23 -8.04 -19.55
N ALA A 203 -0.25 -7.32 -20.11
CA ALA A 203 0.41 -6.23 -19.40
C ALA A 203 -0.57 -5.13 -18.98
N MET A 204 -1.54 -4.78 -19.82
CA MET A 204 -2.55 -3.76 -19.47
C MET A 204 -3.50 -4.24 -18.38
N HIS A 205 -3.77 -5.54 -18.32
CA HIS A 205 -4.50 -6.14 -17.20
C HIS A 205 -3.70 -6.04 -15.88
N LEU A 206 -2.39 -6.29 -15.92
CA LEU A 206 -1.50 -6.11 -14.76
C LEU A 206 -1.46 -4.64 -14.29
N VAL A 207 -1.38 -3.69 -15.23
CA VAL A 207 -1.47 -2.25 -14.96
C VAL A 207 -2.79 -1.89 -14.26
N LYS A 208 -3.92 -2.40 -14.77
CA LYS A 208 -5.24 -2.15 -14.18
C LYS A 208 -5.35 -2.65 -12.73
N ASN A 209 -4.64 -3.73 -12.40
CA ASN A 209 -4.59 -4.32 -11.06
C ASN A 209 -3.46 -3.76 -10.18
N ALA A 210 -2.74 -2.72 -10.65
CA ALA A 210 -1.60 -2.11 -9.98
C ALA A 210 -0.43 -3.08 -9.69
N ASP A 211 -0.30 -4.17 -10.46
CA ASP A 211 0.89 -5.03 -10.44
C ASP A 211 1.96 -4.45 -11.37
N TRP A 212 2.58 -3.36 -10.91
CA TRP A 212 3.51 -2.56 -11.70
C TRP A 212 4.79 -3.30 -12.06
N LEU A 213 5.27 -4.22 -11.22
CA LEU A 213 6.52 -4.93 -11.44
C LEU A 213 6.35 -5.99 -12.52
N SER A 214 5.29 -6.79 -12.43
CA SER A 214 4.96 -7.77 -13.48
C SER A 214 4.64 -7.05 -14.79
N ALA A 215 3.85 -5.97 -14.76
CA ALA A 215 3.56 -5.18 -15.95
C ALA A 215 4.84 -4.62 -16.61
N TRP A 216 5.77 -4.09 -15.81
CA TRP A 216 7.05 -3.60 -16.31
C TRP A 216 7.87 -4.72 -16.94
N LYS A 217 8.00 -5.89 -16.30
CA LYS A 217 8.74 -7.04 -16.83
C LYS A 217 8.16 -7.49 -18.17
N THR A 218 6.83 -7.71 -18.22
CA THR A 218 6.14 -8.13 -19.45
C THR A 218 6.34 -7.13 -20.60
N LEU A 219 6.17 -5.82 -20.35
CA LEU A 219 6.35 -4.79 -21.38
C LEU A 219 7.82 -4.62 -21.79
N HIS A 220 8.75 -4.73 -20.84
CA HIS A 220 10.18 -4.59 -21.10
C HIS A 220 10.68 -5.74 -21.97
N GLU A 221 10.33 -6.98 -21.62
CA GLU A 221 10.63 -8.17 -22.43
C GLU A 221 9.99 -8.08 -23.81
N LEU A 222 8.71 -7.69 -23.90
CA LEU A 222 8.03 -7.48 -25.16
C LEU A 222 8.74 -6.43 -26.03
N ARG A 223 9.14 -5.30 -25.44
CA ARG A 223 9.87 -4.24 -26.15
C ARG A 223 11.18 -4.79 -26.70
N GLU A 224 12.01 -5.43 -25.88
CA GLU A 224 13.32 -5.94 -26.32
C GLU A 224 13.19 -6.98 -27.43
N GLU A 225 12.22 -7.88 -27.31
CA GLU A 225 11.96 -8.92 -28.31
C GLU A 225 11.50 -8.34 -29.65
N LYS A 226 10.58 -7.36 -29.64
CA LYS A 226 9.97 -6.81 -30.86
C LYS A 226 10.64 -5.56 -31.41
N MET A 227 11.56 -4.94 -30.67
CA MET A 227 12.32 -3.77 -31.12
C MET A 227 13.05 -3.97 -32.47
N PRO A 228 13.66 -5.12 -32.80
CA PRO A 228 14.31 -5.33 -34.09
C PRO A 228 13.32 -5.41 -35.28
N GLU A 229 12.06 -5.76 -35.01
CA GLU A 229 11.01 -5.96 -36.02
C GLU A 229 10.18 -4.69 -36.26
N LEU A 230 10.08 -3.82 -35.25
CA LEU A 230 9.30 -2.58 -35.29
C LEU A 230 10.14 -1.40 -35.80
N ASN A 231 9.47 -0.44 -36.44
CA ASN A 231 10.09 0.83 -36.82
C ASN A 231 10.47 1.63 -35.55
N PRO A 232 11.73 2.08 -35.39
CA PRO A 232 12.15 2.87 -34.23
C PRO A 232 11.36 4.16 -34.01
N ALA A 233 10.83 4.75 -35.08
CA ALA A 233 9.95 5.93 -35.04
C ALA A 233 8.47 5.56 -35.27
N GLY A 234 8.15 4.27 -35.30
CA GLY A 234 6.82 3.71 -35.52
C GLY A 234 5.89 3.93 -34.34
N LEU A 235 4.59 3.96 -34.65
CA LEU A 235 3.54 4.18 -33.66
C LEU A 235 3.45 3.06 -32.61
N PRO A 236 3.56 1.76 -32.96
CA PRO A 236 3.48 0.68 -31.97
C PRO A 236 4.58 0.79 -30.91
N LEU A 237 5.82 1.02 -31.34
CA LEU A 237 6.95 1.17 -30.42
C LEU A 237 6.83 2.45 -29.58
N LYS A 238 6.34 3.57 -30.16
CA LYS A 238 6.01 4.79 -29.41
C LYS A 238 4.97 4.52 -28.31
N ILE A 239 3.93 3.75 -28.61
CA ILE A 239 2.90 3.34 -27.64
C ILE A 239 3.55 2.52 -26.52
N ILE A 240 4.32 1.47 -26.84
CA ILE A 240 5.01 0.63 -25.85
C ILE A 240 5.92 1.47 -24.95
N ASN A 241 6.74 2.35 -25.53
CA ASN A 241 7.68 3.19 -24.77
C ASN A 241 6.98 4.20 -23.87
N THR A 242 5.88 4.80 -24.33
CA THR A 242 5.06 5.71 -23.52
C THR A 242 4.47 4.96 -22.33
N THR A 243 3.85 3.81 -22.60
CA THR A 243 3.27 2.95 -21.56
C THR A 243 4.34 2.47 -20.57
N LEU A 244 5.52 2.06 -21.04
CA LEU A 244 6.65 1.68 -20.18
C LEU A 244 7.10 2.82 -19.27
N THR A 245 7.10 4.06 -19.78
CA THR A 245 7.48 5.25 -19.00
C THR A 245 6.49 5.46 -17.85
N ASP A 246 5.19 5.37 -18.14
CA ASP A 246 4.14 5.51 -17.14
C ASP A 246 4.16 4.37 -16.10
N VAL A 247 4.33 3.13 -16.55
CA VAL A 247 4.46 1.96 -15.67
C VAL A 247 5.70 2.08 -14.78
N LYS A 248 6.84 2.49 -15.35
CA LYS A 248 8.09 2.70 -14.60
C LYS A 248 7.91 3.80 -13.54
N LYS A 249 7.22 4.89 -13.85
CA LYS A 249 6.93 5.94 -12.84
C LYS A 249 6.11 5.41 -11.66
N ASN A 250 5.04 4.66 -11.94
CA ASN A 250 4.17 4.10 -10.90
C ASN A 250 4.86 2.98 -10.09
N LEU A 251 5.66 2.15 -10.76
CA LEU A 251 6.50 1.13 -10.13
C LEU A 251 7.44 1.75 -9.08
N SER A 252 8.16 2.82 -9.44
CA SER A 252 9.08 3.50 -8.51
C SER A 252 8.36 3.96 -7.24
N SER A 253 7.26 4.69 -7.37
CA SER A 253 6.48 5.18 -6.22
C SER A 253 5.95 4.04 -5.35
N SER A 254 5.37 3.01 -5.98
CA SER A 254 4.83 1.84 -5.28
C SER A 254 5.91 1.07 -4.51
N MET A 255 7.07 0.87 -5.12
CA MET A 255 8.17 0.11 -4.51
C MET A 255 8.88 0.91 -3.41
N LYS A 256 8.98 2.24 -3.53
CA LYS A 256 9.48 3.10 -2.44
C LYS A 256 8.58 3.06 -1.21
N GLN A 257 7.26 3.15 -1.41
CA GLN A 257 6.30 2.98 -0.31
C GLN A 257 6.47 1.59 0.32
N ARG A 258 6.52 0.54 -0.50
CA ARG A 258 6.67 -0.83 -0.02
C ARG A 258 7.98 -1.04 0.75
N ALA A 259 9.09 -0.47 0.26
CA ALA A 259 10.38 -0.52 0.92
C ALA A 259 10.32 0.12 2.31
N GLN A 260 9.70 1.30 2.42
CA GLN A 260 9.52 1.99 3.70
C GLN A 260 8.68 1.15 4.67
N GLU A 261 7.55 0.57 4.22
CA GLU A 261 6.73 -0.32 5.04
C GLU A 261 7.49 -1.54 5.56
N LEU A 262 8.42 -2.09 4.76
CA LEU A 262 9.27 -3.19 5.18
C LEU A 262 10.25 -2.75 6.27
N LEU A 263 10.90 -1.60 6.11
CA LEU A 263 11.80 -1.04 7.11
C LEU A 263 11.07 -0.71 8.43
N ASP A 264 9.89 -0.09 8.35
CA ASP A 264 9.07 0.26 9.52
C ASP A 264 8.66 -0.99 10.32
N ARG A 265 8.51 -2.13 9.64
CA ARG A 265 8.19 -3.43 10.24
C ARG A 265 9.42 -4.28 10.53
N GLN A 266 10.62 -3.70 10.48
CA GLN A 266 11.89 -4.38 10.73
C GLN A 266 12.14 -5.59 9.80
N LYS A 267 11.50 -5.62 8.63
CA LYS A 267 11.67 -6.65 7.60
C LYS A 267 12.88 -6.36 6.72
N TYR A 268 14.04 -6.29 7.35
CA TYR A 268 15.26 -5.80 6.73
C TYR A 268 15.76 -6.68 5.57
N TYR A 269 15.60 -8.01 5.63
CA TYR A 269 16.01 -8.88 4.52
C TYR A 269 15.09 -8.72 3.31
N SER A 270 13.78 -8.64 3.55
CA SER A 270 12.80 -8.35 2.50
C SER A 270 13.05 -6.96 1.88
N ALA A 271 13.35 -5.95 2.69
CA ALA A 271 13.68 -4.61 2.21
C ALA A 271 14.97 -4.61 1.37
N LEU A 272 16.00 -5.35 1.79
CA LEU A 272 17.26 -5.50 1.06
C LEU A 272 17.05 -6.15 -0.31
N LEU A 273 16.29 -7.24 -0.38
CA LEU A 273 16.00 -7.93 -1.64
C LEU A 273 15.23 -7.03 -2.60
N LEU A 274 14.21 -6.32 -2.09
CA LEU A 274 13.44 -5.35 -2.89
C LEU A 274 14.35 -4.24 -3.41
N ALA A 275 15.17 -3.63 -2.55
CA ALA A 275 16.08 -2.57 -2.94
C ALA A 275 17.07 -3.03 -4.02
N LYS A 276 17.66 -4.21 -3.87
CA LYS A 276 18.55 -4.80 -4.88
C LYS A 276 17.85 -5.03 -6.21
N GLU A 277 16.64 -5.59 -6.21
CA GLU A 277 15.86 -5.76 -7.45
C GLU A 277 15.56 -4.39 -8.09
N MET A 278 15.16 -3.41 -7.29
CA MET A 278 14.84 -2.07 -7.82
C MET A 278 16.06 -1.33 -8.34
N LEU A 279 17.24 -1.50 -7.74
CA LEU A 279 18.48 -0.90 -8.25
C LEU A 279 18.93 -1.49 -9.59
N THR A 280 18.46 -2.69 -9.96
CA THR A 280 18.65 -3.20 -11.35
C THR A 280 17.80 -2.43 -12.37
N ILE A 281 16.64 -1.90 -11.95
CA ILE A 281 15.68 -1.18 -12.81
C ILE A 281 15.93 0.35 -12.77
N TYR A 282 16.37 0.86 -11.62
CA TYR A 282 16.69 2.27 -11.34
C TYR A 282 18.13 2.40 -10.81
N PRO A 283 19.15 2.18 -11.65
CA PRO A 283 20.53 2.34 -11.22
C PRO A 283 20.78 3.73 -10.65
N GLY A 284 21.29 3.80 -9.41
CA GLY A 284 21.63 5.06 -8.73
C GLY A 284 20.47 5.83 -8.11
N ASP A 285 19.25 5.26 -8.03
CA ASP A 285 18.14 5.90 -7.29
C ASP A 285 18.48 6.03 -5.80
N SER A 286 18.50 7.28 -5.31
CA SER A 286 18.95 7.59 -3.95
C SER A 286 18.08 6.99 -2.86
N ASP A 287 16.80 6.74 -3.11
CA ASP A 287 15.90 6.21 -2.10
C ASP A 287 16.12 4.70 -1.95
N PHE A 288 16.25 3.97 -3.06
CA PHE A 288 16.58 2.54 -3.00
C PHE A 288 17.99 2.29 -2.44
N LEU A 289 18.97 3.16 -2.74
CA LEU A 289 20.30 3.10 -2.12
C LEU A 289 20.21 3.28 -0.59
N LYS A 290 19.41 4.24 -0.09
CA LYS A 290 19.20 4.43 1.36
C LYS A 290 18.50 3.23 2.00
N VAL A 291 17.54 2.62 1.32
CA VAL A 291 16.87 1.40 1.80
C VAL A 291 17.88 0.26 1.90
N GLU A 292 18.67 0.02 0.86
CA GLU A 292 19.73 -0.99 0.86
C GLU A 292 20.72 -0.76 2.00
N GLU A 293 21.24 0.47 2.13
CA GLU A 293 22.18 0.84 3.19
C GLU A 293 21.59 0.59 4.59
N THR A 294 20.34 1.02 4.81
CA THR A 294 19.65 0.83 6.08
C THR A 294 19.46 -0.65 6.38
N ALA A 295 18.99 -1.44 5.41
CA ALA A 295 18.81 -2.86 5.58
C ALA A 295 20.14 -3.60 5.83
N LEU A 296 21.22 -3.22 5.15
CA LEU A 296 22.55 -3.83 5.34
C LEU A 296 23.09 -3.62 6.75
N ARG A 297 22.86 -2.44 7.36
CA ARG A 297 23.23 -2.17 8.77
C ARG A 297 22.60 -3.15 9.77
N HIS A 298 21.46 -3.75 9.42
CA HIS A 298 20.72 -4.68 10.29
C HIS A 298 20.86 -6.16 9.90
N THR A 299 21.35 -6.49 8.70
CA THR A 299 21.30 -7.86 8.16
C THR A 299 22.63 -8.59 8.09
N GLY A 300 23.78 -7.91 8.07
CA GLY A 300 25.07 -8.62 8.03
C GLY A 300 25.25 -9.51 6.79
N ALA A 301 25.15 -8.90 5.60
CA ALA A 301 25.66 -9.26 4.27
C ALA A 301 25.49 -10.66 3.61
N SER A 302 25.25 -11.79 4.28
CA SER A 302 25.10 -13.08 3.58
C SER A 302 24.11 -14.05 4.22
N LEU A 303 23.19 -14.57 3.40
CA LEU A 303 22.26 -15.63 3.78
C LEU A 303 22.72 -16.95 3.18
N ILE A 304 22.90 -17.96 4.03
CA ILE A 304 23.25 -19.32 3.63
C ILE A 304 22.07 -20.27 3.86
N PRO A 305 21.91 -21.32 3.03
CA PRO A 305 20.94 -22.38 3.30
C PRO A 305 21.18 -23.02 4.66
N TYR A 306 20.14 -23.10 5.49
CA TYR A 306 20.15 -23.77 6.78
C TYR A 306 19.58 -25.19 6.63
N SER A 307 20.33 -26.19 7.10
CA SER A 307 19.95 -27.61 7.03
C SER A 307 19.83 -28.29 8.39
N GLY A 308 19.96 -27.55 9.49
CA GLY A 308 19.85 -28.08 10.84
C GLY A 308 18.40 -28.20 11.33
N GLU A 309 18.24 -28.51 12.61
CA GLU A 309 16.93 -28.53 13.27
C GLU A 309 16.40 -27.12 13.50
N ILE A 310 15.08 -26.95 13.38
CA ILE A 310 14.39 -25.70 13.74
C ILE A 310 13.75 -25.92 15.10
N GLU A 311 14.20 -25.18 16.09
CA GLU A 311 13.67 -25.29 17.44
C GLU A 311 12.38 -24.49 17.59
N HIS A 312 11.45 -25.00 18.41
CA HIS A 312 10.21 -24.30 18.72
C HIS A 312 9.93 -24.38 20.22
N ILE A 313 10.06 -23.25 20.92
CA ILE A 313 9.79 -23.13 22.35
C ILE A 313 8.39 -22.58 22.58
N THR A 314 7.69 -23.07 23.59
CA THR A 314 6.43 -22.49 24.04
C THR A 314 6.39 -22.29 25.55
N PHE A 315 5.77 -21.22 26.01
CA PHE A 315 5.67 -20.86 27.43
C PHE A 315 4.34 -20.18 27.71
N LYS A 316 3.90 -20.16 28.97
CA LYS A 316 2.64 -19.51 29.39
C LYS A 316 2.84 -18.01 29.68
N PRO A 317 1.76 -17.22 29.82
CA PRO A 317 1.83 -15.86 30.35
C PRO A 317 2.71 -15.77 31.59
N LEU A 318 3.48 -14.69 31.70
CA LEU A 318 4.53 -14.55 32.70
C LEU A 318 3.99 -14.16 34.08
N ILE A 319 4.69 -14.59 35.13
CA ILE A 319 4.44 -14.16 36.51
C ILE A 319 5.15 -12.82 36.73
N ILE A 320 4.37 -11.76 36.98
CA ILE A 320 4.83 -10.42 37.35
C ILE A 320 4.76 -10.18 38.87
N ARG A 321 3.93 -10.95 39.60
CA ARG A 321 3.78 -10.89 41.07
C ARG A 321 4.14 -12.22 41.73
N PRO A 322 5.44 -12.56 41.87
CA PRO A 322 5.90 -13.76 42.57
C PRO A 322 5.35 -13.91 43.98
N ASP A 323 5.23 -12.80 44.71
CA ASP A 323 4.71 -12.73 46.07
C ASP A 323 3.27 -13.25 46.19
N LEU A 324 2.47 -13.08 45.13
CA LEU A 324 1.13 -13.64 45.03
C LEU A 324 1.15 -15.06 44.44
N ALA A 325 1.93 -15.27 43.39
CA ALA A 325 1.97 -16.51 42.64
C ALA A 325 2.37 -17.71 43.51
N PHE A 326 3.27 -17.54 44.48
CA PHE A 326 3.87 -18.64 45.24
C PHE A 326 3.31 -18.85 46.65
N THR A 327 2.29 -18.07 47.05
CA THR A 327 1.70 -18.14 48.40
C THR A 327 0.26 -18.70 48.42
N GLY A 328 -0.42 -18.73 47.27
CA GLY A 328 -1.82 -19.13 47.15
C GLY A 328 -2.08 -20.60 46.77
N PRO A 329 -3.37 -20.99 46.60
CA PRO A 329 -3.77 -22.35 46.23
C PRO A 329 -3.25 -22.80 44.86
N TYR A 330 -2.85 -21.85 44.01
CA TYR A 330 -2.28 -22.12 42.69
C TYR A 330 -0.75 -22.19 42.66
N ALA A 331 -0.07 -22.00 43.80
CA ALA A 331 1.38 -21.89 43.87
C ALA A 331 2.14 -23.02 43.20
N ARG A 332 1.75 -24.28 43.45
CA ARG A 332 2.37 -25.45 42.81
C ARG A 332 2.22 -25.44 41.28
N SER A 333 1.07 -25.01 40.78
CA SER A 333 0.79 -24.97 39.34
C SER A 333 1.52 -23.82 38.66
N ALA A 334 1.53 -22.64 39.29
CA ALA A 334 2.30 -21.48 38.83
C ALA A 334 3.80 -21.81 38.79
N ASP A 335 4.33 -22.36 39.89
CA ASP A 335 5.73 -22.78 39.98
C ASP A 335 6.08 -23.83 38.90
N SER A 336 5.28 -24.87 38.73
CA SER A 336 5.64 -25.91 37.76
C SER A 336 5.51 -25.48 36.30
N THR A 337 4.59 -24.58 35.97
CA THR A 337 4.16 -24.35 34.57
C THR A 337 4.39 -22.96 34.00
N MET A 338 4.89 -22.00 34.77
CA MET A 338 5.14 -20.64 34.29
C MET A 338 6.58 -20.20 34.57
N LEU A 339 6.96 -19.11 33.89
CA LEU A 339 8.18 -18.35 34.13
C LEU A 339 7.82 -17.02 34.79
N THR A 340 8.73 -16.46 35.57
CA THR A 340 8.66 -15.06 35.98
C THR A 340 9.15 -14.13 34.87
N VAL A 341 8.83 -12.85 34.97
CA VAL A 341 9.37 -11.81 34.07
C VAL A 341 10.90 -11.83 34.02
N ASN A 342 11.55 -11.97 35.18
CA ASN A 342 13.02 -12.02 35.28
C ASN A 342 13.59 -13.29 34.64
N GLU A 343 12.96 -14.45 34.85
CA GLU A 343 13.38 -15.70 34.22
C GLU A 343 13.26 -15.63 32.69
N PHE A 344 12.20 -14.98 32.17
CA PHE A 344 12.04 -14.80 30.72
C PHE A 344 13.10 -13.86 30.13
N LYS A 345 13.40 -12.74 30.79
CA LYS A 345 14.47 -11.81 30.36
C LYS A 345 15.83 -12.52 30.23
N ARG A 346 16.24 -13.26 31.26
CA ARG A 346 17.47 -14.07 31.22
C ARG A 346 17.43 -15.16 30.14
N THR A 347 16.25 -15.70 29.86
CA THR A 347 16.08 -16.69 28.78
C THR A 347 16.38 -16.07 27.42
N LEU A 348 15.97 -14.82 27.17
CA LEU A 348 16.29 -14.11 25.93
C LEU A 348 17.79 -13.87 25.79
N GLU A 349 18.46 -13.44 26.87
CA GLU A 349 19.91 -13.25 26.91
C GLU A 349 20.66 -14.56 26.56
N GLU A 350 20.34 -15.66 27.24
CA GLU A 350 21.01 -16.94 27.00
C GLU A 350 20.73 -17.52 25.60
N LEU A 351 19.52 -17.30 25.05
CA LEU A 351 19.22 -17.70 23.67
C LEU A 351 20.02 -16.86 22.66
N TYR A 352 20.17 -15.56 22.91
CA TYR A 352 20.96 -14.67 22.07
C TYR A 352 22.44 -15.05 22.08
N ASP A 353 23.02 -15.28 23.26
CA ASP A 353 24.40 -15.74 23.44
C ASP A 353 24.66 -17.09 22.75
N ALA A 354 23.64 -17.96 22.72
CA ALA A 354 23.66 -19.23 22.00
C ALA A 354 23.41 -19.12 20.48
N ASN A 355 23.46 -17.89 19.93
CA ASN A 355 23.26 -17.54 18.52
C ASN A 355 21.87 -17.91 17.94
N TYR A 356 20.84 -18.01 18.78
CA TYR A 356 19.49 -18.17 18.25
C TYR A 356 18.98 -16.90 17.58
N VAL A 357 18.13 -17.07 16.59
CA VAL A 357 17.41 -16.01 15.89
C VAL A 357 15.95 -16.41 15.72
N LEU A 358 15.03 -15.49 16.02
CA LEU A 358 13.61 -15.71 15.80
C LEU A 358 13.30 -15.80 14.32
N VAL A 359 12.54 -16.83 13.94
CA VAL A 359 12.02 -17.00 12.58
C VAL A 359 10.50 -17.17 12.63
N SER A 360 9.81 -16.69 11.59
CA SER A 360 8.37 -16.93 11.42
C SER A 360 8.16 -18.24 10.67
N GLN A 361 7.35 -19.13 11.20
CA GLN A 361 6.96 -20.36 10.48
C GLN A 361 6.16 -20.05 9.21
N ARG A 362 5.52 -18.88 9.11
CA ARG A 362 4.83 -18.45 7.88
C ARG A 362 5.78 -18.18 6.72
N SER A 363 7.08 -18.02 6.97
CA SER A 363 8.07 -17.84 5.92
C SER A 363 8.56 -19.15 5.30
N PHE A 364 8.07 -20.30 5.77
CA PHE A 364 8.58 -21.63 5.37
C PHE A 364 7.91 -22.22 4.14
N LEU A 365 6.67 -21.82 3.84
CA LEU A 365 5.95 -22.27 2.66
C LEU A 365 5.98 -21.17 1.57
N ASP A 366 6.16 -21.57 0.32
CA ASP A 366 5.99 -20.68 -0.84
C ASP A 366 4.49 -20.38 -1.12
N SER A 367 4.22 -19.52 -2.09
CA SER A 367 2.84 -19.18 -2.50
C SER A 367 2.03 -20.38 -3.01
N SER A 368 2.70 -21.44 -3.48
CA SER A 368 2.06 -22.70 -3.89
C SER A 368 1.85 -23.69 -2.74
N GLY A 369 2.33 -23.34 -1.54
CA GLY A 369 2.25 -24.13 -0.33
C GLY A 369 3.33 -25.18 -0.15
N ARG A 370 4.44 -25.11 -0.87
CA ARG A 370 5.56 -26.06 -0.72
C ARG A 370 6.62 -25.50 0.22
N TRP A 371 7.27 -26.38 0.97
CA TRP A 371 8.48 -26.03 1.73
C TRP A 371 9.53 -25.45 0.79
N ARG A 372 10.04 -24.26 1.11
CA ARG A 372 11.02 -23.54 0.26
C ARG A 372 12.44 -23.50 0.83
N GLY A 373 12.69 -24.22 1.92
CA GLY A 373 13.94 -24.09 2.68
C GLY A 373 13.94 -22.85 3.59
N LEU A 374 15.01 -22.73 4.37
CA LEU A 374 15.28 -21.59 5.23
C LEU A 374 16.70 -21.12 4.95
N ASN A 375 16.87 -19.83 4.67
CA ASN A 375 18.19 -19.21 4.57
C ASN A 375 18.35 -18.25 5.73
N LEU A 376 19.50 -18.29 6.40
CA LEU A 376 19.80 -17.48 7.58
C LEU A 376 21.20 -16.89 7.48
N PRO A 377 21.50 -15.86 8.29
CA PRO A 377 22.87 -15.43 8.50
C PRO A 377 23.73 -16.59 8.98
N GLU A 378 24.98 -16.61 8.50
CA GLU A 378 25.94 -17.62 8.91
C GLU A 378 26.10 -17.64 10.45
N GLY A 379 26.12 -18.85 11.02
CA GLY A 379 26.24 -19.06 12.47
C GLY A 379 24.95 -18.91 13.28
N LYS A 380 23.87 -18.32 12.74
CA LYS A 380 22.59 -18.20 13.45
C LYS A 380 21.80 -19.52 13.45
N ARG A 381 21.07 -19.77 14.55
CA ARG A 381 20.23 -20.95 14.77
C ARG A 381 18.74 -20.54 14.82
N PRO A 382 17.86 -21.09 13.98
CA PRO A 382 16.46 -20.68 13.98
C PRO A 382 15.71 -21.14 15.22
N LEU A 383 14.89 -20.23 15.73
CA LEU A 383 13.98 -20.46 16.84
C LEU A 383 12.60 -19.90 16.53
N ILE A 384 11.57 -20.69 16.78
CA ILE A 384 10.19 -20.22 16.86
C ILE A 384 9.81 -20.14 18.34
N MET A 385 9.10 -19.09 18.73
CA MET A 385 8.50 -19.00 20.06
C MET A 385 6.98 -19.00 19.97
N THR A 386 6.31 -19.48 21.02
CA THR A 386 4.86 -19.32 21.17
C THR A 386 4.45 -19.06 22.60
N ILE A 387 3.76 -17.95 22.82
CA ILE A 387 3.07 -17.67 24.07
C ILE A 387 1.77 -18.48 24.07
N GLU A 388 1.68 -19.47 24.95
CA GLU A 388 0.57 -20.40 25.02
C GLU A 388 -0.57 -19.86 25.88
N GLY A 389 -1.73 -19.62 25.26
CA GLY A 389 -2.97 -19.30 25.97
C GLY A 389 -2.95 -17.90 26.61
N LEU A 390 -2.56 -16.88 25.86
CA LEU A 390 -2.46 -15.47 26.30
C LEU A 390 -3.84 -14.79 26.41
N ASN A 391 -4.79 -15.43 27.09
CA ASN A 391 -6.16 -14.95 27.23
C ASN A 391 -6.40 -14.19 28.54
N TYR A 392 -5.67 -14.52 29.61
CA TYR A 392 -5.85 -14.01 30.98
C TYR A 392 -7.16 -14.41 31.67
N TYR A 393 -7.34 -15.72 31.91
CA TYR A 393 -8.46 -16.30 32.66
C TYR A 393 -8.58 -15.76 34.09
N ALA A 394 -9.74 -15.91 34.74
CA ALA A 394 -9.95 -15.45 36.12
C ALA A 394 -8.94 -16.04 37.12
N THR A 395 -8.45 -17.26 36.91
CA THR A 395 -7.43 -17.86 37.78
C THR A 395 -6.11 -17.06 37.82
N ARG A 396 -5.89 -16.19 36.83
CA ARG A 396 -4.71 -15.31 36.75
C ARG A 396 -4.72 -14.20 37.80
N TYR A 397 -5.88 -13.76 38.27
CA TYR A 397 -6.00 -12.85 39.43
C TYR A 397 -5.27 -13.40 40.67
N ALA A 398 -5.24 -14.72 40.85
CA ALA A 398 -4.62 -15.39 41.99
C ALA A 398 -3.24 -16.01 41.67
N SER A 399 -2.78 -15.92 40.43
CA SER A 399 -1.52 -16.56 39.97
C SER A 399 -0.40 -15.54 39.69
N GLY A 400 -0.62 -14.26 40.00
CA GLY A 400 0.38 -13.21 39.88
C GLY A 400 0.76 -12.85 38.44
N ASN A 401 -0.12 -13.09 37.47
CA ASN A 401 0.05 -12.68 36.07
C ASN A 401 -0.60 -11.31 35.81
N CYS A 402 -0.41 -10.77 34.62
CA CYS A 402 -1.23 -9.67 34.12
C CYS A 402 -2.72 -10.06 34.03
N LEU A 403 -3.59 -9.05 34.06
CA LEU A 403 -5.03 -9.13 33.90
C LEU A 403 -5.44 -9.00 32.43
N ASN A 404 -4.79 -8.08 31.71
CA ASN A 404 -5.07 -7.76 30.31
C ASN A 404 -3.77 -7.39 29.59
N LEU A 405 -3.82 -7.48 28.25
CA LEU A 405 -2.97 -6.61 27.42
C LEU A 405 -3.75 -5.33 27.11
N VAL A 406 -3.10 -4.18 27.26
CA VAL A 406 -3.67 -2.86 26.97
C VAL A 406 -2.71 -2.06 26.09
N LEU A 407 -3.17 -0.92 25.58
CA LEU A 407 -2.28 0.06 24.96
C LEU A 407 -1.83 1.07 26.01
N ASP A 408 -0.52 1.34 26.07
CA ASP A 408 0.05 2.42 26.88
C ASP A 408 -0.20 3.80 26.24
N ASP A 409 0.23 4.87 26.92
CA ASP A 409 0.09 6.26 26.44
C ASP A 409 0.81 6.53 25.11
N ASN A 410 1.75 5.68 24.71
CA ASN A 410 2.47 5.75 23.44
C ASN A 410 1.85 4.84 22.35
N GLY A 411 0.73 4.18 22.64
CA GLY A 411 0.07 3.23 21.73
C GLY A 411 0.81 1.90 21.58
N ARG A 412 1.73 1.56 22.49
CA ARG A 412 2.43 0.26 22.54
C ARG A 412 1.66 -0.72 23.40
N VAL A 413 1.82 -2.02 23.13
CA VAL A 413 1.15 -3.06 23.93
C VAL A 413 1.90 -3.26 25.24
N ALA A 414 1.17 -3.22 26.35
CA ALA A 414 1.68 -3.39 27.70
C ALA A 414 0.80 -4.35 28.51
N GLY A 415 1.37 -4.92 29.57
CA GLY A 415 0.63 -5.71 30.54
C GLY A 415 -0.04 -4.80 31.57
N LEU A 416 -1.31 -5.07 31.89
CA LEU A 416 -2.03 -4.46 33.01
C LEU A 416 -2.02 -5.43 34.18
N TYR A 417 -1.54 -5.02 35.35
CA TYR A 417 -1.60 -5.84 36.57
C TYR A 417 -1.96 -5.00 37.79
N GLN A 418 -2.34 -5.67 38.88
CA GLN A 418 -2.66 -5.00 40.15
C GLN A 418 -1.45 -5.05 41.10
N ALA A 419 -1.10 -3.92 41.71
CA ALA A 419 -0.09 -3.80 42.74
C ALA A 419 -0.55 -4.36 44.10
N THR A 420 0.36 -4.46 45.08
CA THR A 420 0.08 -4.90 46.45
C THR A 420 -0.95 -4.02 47.16
N ASP A 421 -0.97 -2.73 46.83
CA ASP A 421 -1.89 -1.72 47.38
C ASP A 421 -3.23 -1.64 46.63
N GLY A 422 -3.43 -2.49 45.62
CA GLY A 422 -4.67 -2.55 44.84
C GLY A 422 -4.72 -1.62 43.63
N ARG A 423 -3.71 -0.76 43.39
CA ARG A 423 -3.66 0.09 42.19
C ARG A 423 -3.39 -0.73 40.93
N GLU A 424 -3.99 -0.31 39.82
CA GLU A 424 -3.67 -0.83 38.49
C GLU A 424 -2.39 -0.19 37.94
N ILE A 425 -1.51 -1.02 37.37
CA ILE A 425 -0.26 -0.62 36.75
C ILE A 425 -0.24 -1.14 35.32
N VAL A 426 0.02 -0.22 34.38
CA VAL A 426 0.33 -0.53 32.98
C VAL A 426 1.84 -0.50 32.80
N ASP A 427 2.43 -1.61 32.37
CA ASP A 427 3.88 -1.74 32.22
C ASP A 427 4.24 -2.59 31.00
N ARG A 428 5.12 -2.05 30.14
CA ARG A 428 5.60 -2.73 28.93
C ARG A 428 6.45 -3.95 29.28
N GLU A 429 7.08 -3.98 30.45
CA GLU A 429 7.94 -5.09 30.90
C GLU A 429 7.20 -6.13 31.75
N ALA A 430 5.88 -6.00 31.95
CA ALA A 430 5.10 -6.92 32.78
C ALA A 430 4.69 -8.23 32.08
N GLU A 431 4.88 -8.34 30.76
CA GLU A 431 4.56 -9.53 29.97
C GLU A 431 5.56 -9.72 28.82
N ALA A 432 5.68 -10.95 28.33
CA ALA A 432 6.60 -11.35 27.26
C ALA A 432 6.49 -10.51 25.99
N ILE A 433 5.33 -9.90 25.73
CA ILE A 433 5.10 -9.03 24.56
C ILE A 433 6.11 -7.87 24.55
N GLY A 434 6.03 -6.98 25.54
CA GLY A 434 6.87 -5.79 25.53
C GLY A 434 8.32 -6.11 25.87
N ILE A 435 8.60 -7.12 26.70
CA ILE A 435 9.96 -7.59 26.98
C ILE A 435 10.66 -8.03 25.69
N LEU A 436 9.99 -8.85 24.86
CA LEU A 436 10.57 -9.33 23.61
C LEU A 436 10.77 -8.19 22.60
N GLU A 437 9.83 -7.25 22.51
CA GLU A 437 10.00 -6.08 21.64
C GLU A 437 11.18 -5.21 22.05
N ILE A 438 11.32 -4.91 23.35
CA ILE A 438 12.47 -4.15 23.89
C ILE A 438 13.78 -4.88 23.61
N PHE A 439 13.80 -6.20 23.80
CA PHE A 439 15.00 -7.00 23.53
C PHE A 439 15.39 -6.94 22.05
N ILE A 440 14.44 -7.01 21.12
CA ILE A 440 14.71 -6.89 19.68
C ILE A 440 15.10 -5.46 19.27
N GLU A 441 14.54 -4.43 19.92
CA GLU A 441 14.96 -3.04 19.73
C GLU A 441 16.45 -2.86 20.09
N GLN A 442 16.94 -3.58 21.10
CA GLN A 442 18.35 -3.58 21.54
C GLN A 442 19.23 -4.54 20.75
N HIS A 443 18.67 -5.66 20.26
CA HIS A 443 19.34 -6.72 19.51
C HIS A 443 18.59 -7.04 18.20
N PRO A 444 18.65 -6.17 17.18
CA PRO A 444 17.88 -6.37 15.93
C PRO A 444 18.20 -7.68 15.20
N ASP A 445 19.42 -8.20 15.37
CA ASP A 445 19.88 -9.46 14.78
C ASP A 445 19.33 -10.72 15.48
N PHE A 446 18.58 -10.57 16.58
CA PHE A 446 17.78 -11.63 17.19
C PHE A 446 16.45 -11.88 16.45
N SER A 447 16.03 -10.99 15.54
CA SER A 447 14.77 -11.08 14.79
C SER A 447 15.04 -11.23 13.30
N PHE A 448 14.80 -12.42 12.74
CA PHE A 448 14.96 -12.63 11.30
C PHE A 448 13.77 -12.04 10.54
N ASP A 449 14.04 -11.02 9.73
CA ASP A 449 13.08 -10.35 8.85
C ASP A 449 11.79 -9.89 9.59
N GLY A 450 11.98 -9.37 10.80
CA GLY A 450 10.93 -8.81 11.65
C GLY A 450 10.16 -9.86 12.47
N ALA A 451 10.57 -11.13 12.46
CA ALA A 451 9.90 -12.20 13.20
C ALA A 451 9.76 -11.92 14.70
N LYS A 452 8.57 -12.19 15.25
CA LYS A 452 8.24 -12.19 16.68
C LYS A 452 7.72 -13.57 17.08
N ALA A 453 7.32 -13.75 18.34
CA ALA A 453 6.70 -15.00 18.75
C ALA A 453 5.26 -15.13 18.20
N ASN A 454 4.76 -16.35 18.16
CA ASN A 454 3.33 -16.61 17.98
C ASN A 454 2.58 -16.37 19.30
N ILE A 455 1.32 -15.95 19.21
CA ILE A 455 0.41 -15.86 20.35
C ILE A 455 -0.73 -16.85 20.10
N SER A 456 -0.77 -17.93 20.87
CA SER A 456 -1.89 -18.87 20.80
C SER A 456 -3.01 -18.42 21.73
N LEU A 457 -4.21 -18.37 21.16
CA LEU A 457 -5.41 -17.94 21.84
C LEU A 457 -6.39 -19.10 21.96
N THR A 458 -6.98 -19.18 23.14
CA THR A 458 -8.25 -19.91 23.29
C THR A 458 -9.35 -18.86 23.20
N ALA A 459 -10.60 -19.30 23.31
CA ALA A 459 -11.72 -18.36 23.32
C ALA A 459 -12.53 -18.40 24.63
N ARG A 460 -12.27 -19.39 25.49
CA ARG A 460 -12.91 -19.48 26.81
C ARG A 460 -12.63 -18.25 27.69
N GLU A 461 -13.65 -17.76 28.38
CA GLU A 461 -13.67 -16.59 29.28
C GLU A 461 -13.34 -15.22 28.67
N CYS A 462 -12.44 -15.11 27.68
CA CYS A 462 -11.93 -13.81 27.19
C CYS A 462 -10.93 -13.96 26.03
N VAL A 463 -10.56 -12.83 25.42
CA VAL A 463 -9.40 -12.65 24.52
C VAL A 463 -8.57 -11.47 25.02
N PHE A 464 -7.29 -11.67 25.33
CA PHE A 464 -6.39 -10.65 25.94
C PHE A 464 -6.94 -9.99 27.23
N GLY A 465 -7.77 -10.70 27.98
CA GLY A 465 -8.43 -10.24 29.20
C GLY A 465 -9.78 -9.56 28.95
N TYR A 466 -10.14 -9.34 27.68
CA TYR A 466 -11.41 -8.73 27.28
C TYR A 466 -12.48 -9.79 27.07
N ILE A 467 -13.65 -9.58 27.67
CA ILE A 467 -14.84 -10.40 27.46
C ILE A 467 -15.57 -9.85 26.24
N THR A 468 -15.63 -10.61 25.15
CA THR A 468 -16.15 -10.13 23.85
C THR A 468 -17.44 -10.81 23.42
N THR A 469 -17.92 -11.80 24.18
CA THR A 469 -19.16 -12.53 23.92
C THR A 469 -19.92 -12.83 25.23
N GLU A 470 -21.24 -13.01 25.12
CA GLU A 470 -22.09 -13.43 26.25
C GLU A 470 -21.68 -14.79 26.83
N ARG A 471 -21.26 -15.73 25.96
CA ARG A 471 -20.76 -17.04 26.40
C ARG A 471 -19.53 -16.89 27.30
N GLN A 472 -18.57 -16.06 26.89
CA GLN A 472 -17.37 -15.77 27.69
C GLN A 472 -17.72 -15.10 29.02
N LEU A 473 -18.72 -14.21 29.05
CA LEU A 473 -19.19 -13.58 30.28
C LEU A 473 -19.72 -14.62 31.29
N ALA A 474 -20.58 -15.53 30.83
CA ALA A 474 -21.10 -16.62 31.66
C ALA A 474 -19.99 -17.53 32.19
N GLU A 475 -19.03 -17.89 31.33
CA GLU A 475 -17.86 -18.71 31.71
C GLU A 475 -16.96 -17.98 32.72
N ARG A 476 -16.69 -16.69 32.49
CA ARG A 476 -15.90 -15.85 33.39
C ARG A 476 -16.57 -15.73 34.76
N ASN A 477 -17.88 -15.48 34.81
CA ASN A 477 -18.63 -15.36 36.06
C ASN A 477 -18.70 -16.68 36.84
N THR A 478 -18.71 -17.81 36.13
CA THR A 478 -18.59 -19.14 36.74
C THR A 478 -17.19 -19.31 37.36
N ALA A 479 -16.14 -18.94 36.64
CA ALA A 479 -14.76 -19.02 37.14
C ALA A 479 -14.53 -18.10 38.35
N LEU A 480 -15.04 -16.87 38.32
CA LEU A 480 -14.97 -15.90 39.42
C LEU A 480 -15.73 -16.40 40.66
N ALA A 481 -16.92 -16.99 40.48
CA ALA A 481 -17.67 -17.59 41.59
C ALA A 481 -16.90 -18.72 42.28
N ASN A 482 -16.24 -19.59 41.50
CA ASN A 482 -15.39 -20.65 42.05
C ASN A 482 -14.18 -20.10 42.84
N LEU A 483 -13.70 -18.91 42.47
CA LEU A 483 -12.63 -18.19 43.16
C LEU A 483 -13.15 -17.32 44.33
N ARG A 484 -14.46 -17.30 44.58
CA ARG A 484 -15.12 -16.40 45.54
C ARG A 484 -14.80 -14.92 45.27
N GLN A 485 -14.69 -14.56 44.00
CA GLN A 485 -14.45 -13.20 43.52
C GLN A 485 -15.75 -12.55 43.04
N PRO A 486 -15.86 -11.21 43.07
CA PRO A 486 -17.00 -10.50 42.49
C PRO A 486 -17.19 -10.85 41.01
N GLN A 487 -18.44 -11.07 40.61
CA GLN A 487 -18.80 -11.35 39.22
C GLN A 487 -18.82 -10.07 38.38
N SER A 488 -18.53 -10.19 37.09
CA SER A 488 -18.63 -9.12 36.11
C SER A 488 -20.10 -8.90 35.70
N SER A 489 -20.55 -7.65 35.70
CA SER A 489 -21.93 -7.25 35.33
C SER A 489 -21.99 -6.47 34.02
N ILE A 490 -21.06 -6.74 33.08
CA ILE A 490 -20.99 -6.04 31.80
C ILE A 490 -22.21 -6.38 30.91
N THR A 491 -22.64 -5.42 30.09
CA THR A 491 -23.80 -5.51 29.20
C THR A 491 -23.39 -5.55 27.73
N GLY A 492 -24.35 -5.69 26.80
CA GLY A 492 -24.07 -5.73 25.36
C GLY A 492 -23.25 -4.54 24.84
N GLY A 493 -23.52 -3.32 25.31
CA GLY A 493 -22.74 -2.13 24.94
C GLY A 493 -21.29 -2.17 25.43
N ASP A 494 -21.06 -2.82 26.58
CA ASP A 494 -19.72 -3.03 27.14
C ASP A 494 -18.96 -4.09 26.33
N LEU A 495 -19.62 -5.17 25.88
CA LEU A 495 -19.02 -6.20 25.04
C LEU A 495 -18.48 -5.65 23.71
N ASP A 496 -19.20 -4.70 23.10
CA ASP A 496 -18.72 -4.02 21.89
C ASP A 496 -17.49 -3.15 22.16
N SER A 497 -17.45 -2.48 23.33
CA SER A 497 -16.29 -1.71 23.77
C SER A 497 -15.07 -2.62 23.99
N GLN A 498 -15.26 -3.72 24.71
CA GLN A 498 -14.25 -4.75 24.97
C GLN A 498 -13.70 -5.32 23.66
N ARG A 499 -14.56 -5.61 22.68
CA ARG A 499 -14.16 -6.09 21.35
C ARG A 499 -13.30 -5.07 20.61
N ARG A 500 -13.66 -3.78 20.66
CA ARG A 500 -12.86 -2.71 20.05
C ARG A 500 -11.48 -2.57 20.69
N GLN A 501 -11.40 -2.64 22.02
CA GLN A 501 -10.12 -2.57 22.75
C GLN A 501 -9.22 -3.77 22.45
N ALA A 502 -9.78 -4.99 22.49
CA ALA A 502 -9.06 -6.20 22.11
C ALA A 502 -8.55 -6.12 20.66
N LYS A 503 -9.38 -5.59 19.74
CA LYS A 503 -9.00 -5.41 18.34
C LYS A 503 -7.87 -4.38 18.19
N ALA A 504 -7.91 -3.28 18.93
CA ALA A 504 -6.84 -2.27 18.90
C ALA A 504 -5.49 -2.86 19.32
N VAL A 505 -5.46 -3.67 20.39
CA VAL A 505 -4.28 -4.44 20.81
C VAL A 505 -3.83 -5.39 19.70
N ALA A 506 -4.76 -6.18 19.14
CA ALA A 506 -4.44 -7.14 18.09
C ALA A 506 -3.87 -6.48 16.82
N ASP A 507 -4.37 -5.30 16.46
CA ASP A 507 -3.91 -4.55 15.30
C ASP A 507 -2.49 -4.00 15.52
N VAL A 508 -2.13 -3.54 16.73
CA VAL A 508 -0.74 -3.16 17.06
C VAL A 508 0.18 -4.38 16.99
N LEU A 509 -0.21 -5.50 17.62
CA LEU A 509 0.54 -6.76 17.58
C LEU A 509 0.85 -7.21 16.14
N LYS A 510 -0.16 -7.22 15.26
CA LYS A 510 0.03 -7.57 13.84
C LYS A 510 0.95 -6.62 13.10
N ARG A 511 0.86 -5.31 13.37
CA ARG A 511 1.75 -4.32 12.75
C ARG A 511 3.21 -4.56 13.15
N ASN A 512 3.45 -4.96 14.39
CA ASN A 512 4.78 -5.22 14.95
C ASN A 512 5.34 -6.61 14.61
N GLY A 513 4.61 -7.43 13.83
CA GLY A 513 5.07 -8.72 13.35
C GLY A 513 4.70 -9.92 14.23
N TRP A 514 3.83 -9.74 15.24
CA TRP A 514 3.25 -10.85 15.99
C TRP A 514 2.25 -11.64 15.14
N GLU A 515 2.25 -12.95 15.32
CA GLU A 515 1.37 -13.88 14.61
C GLU A 515 0.41 -14.55 15.59
N PHE A 516 -0.85 -14.68 15.21
CA PHE A 516 -1.86 -15.35 16.04
C PHE A 516 -1.99 -16.81 15.66
N ALA A 517 -2.28 -17.64 16.66
CA ALA A 517 -2.60 -19.06 16.52
C ALA A 517 -3.89 -19.39 17.26
N SER A 518 -4.66 -20.33 16.72
CA SER A 518 -5.75 -20.97 17.45
C SER A 518 -5.19 -22.05 18.37
N GLN A 519 -5.75 -22.16 19.56
CA GLN A 519 -5.52 -23.27 20.48
C GLN A 519 -6.85 -23.90 20.90
N SER A 520 -7.78 -24.02 19.94
CA SER A 520 -9.18 -24.42 20.16
C SER A 520 -9.95 -23.47 21.09
N TYR A 521 -11.27 -23.64 21.22
CA TYR A 521 -12.07 -22.84 22.14
C TYR A 521 -11.72 -23.13 23.62
N ASP A 522 -11.73 -24.42 24.02
CA ASP A 522 -11.78 -24.85 25.43
C ASP A 522 -10.47 -25.47 26.02
N TRP A 523 -9.30 -25.38 25.37
CA TRP A 523 -8.00 -25.97 25.82
C TRP A 523 -8.03 -27.49 26.12
N ASN A 524 -9.15 -28.16 25.85
CA ASN A 524 -9.33 -29.60 26.04
C ASN A 524 -8.44 -30.38 25.06
N ASP A 525 -8.04 -31.59 25.45
CA ASP A 525 -7.29 -32.47 24.56
C ASP A 525 -8.14 -32.80 23.34
N ILE A 526 -7.73 -32.28 22.18
CA ILE A 526 -8.54 -32.35 20.97
C ILE A 526 -8.82 -33.81 20.54
N ARG A 527 -8.00 -34.77 20.96
CA ARG A 527 -8.17 -36.18 20.60
C ARG A 527 -9.50 -36.76 21.09
N SER A 528 -10.07 -36.21 22.16
CA SER A 528 -11.36 -36.63 22.69
C SER A 528 -12.56 -36.10 21.89
N PHE A 529 -12.36 -35.18 20.95
CA PHE A 529 -13.45 -34.59 20.17
C PHE A 529 -13.90 -35.54 19.06
N THR A 530 -15.22 -35.68 18.90
CA THR A 530 -15.77 -36.14 17.62
C THR A 530 -15.55 -35.06 16.53
N LEU A 531 -15.78 -35.40 15.26
CA LEU A 531 -15.73 -34.40 14.20
C LEU A 531 -16.75 -33.26 14.43
N ASP A 532 -17.94 -33.58 14.96
CA ASP A 532 -18.97 -32.59 15.25
C ASP A 532 -18.57 -31.67 16.41
N ASP A 533 -17.97 -32.21 17.47
CA ASP A 533 -17.42 -31.41 18.57
C ASP A 533 -16.34 -30.45 18.07
N LEU A 534 -15.44 -30.92 17.21
CA LEU A 534 -14.40 -30.09 16.62
C LEU A 534 -14.97 -28.96 15.75
N LYS A 535 -16.02 -29.24 14.97
CA LYS A 535 -16.72 -28.21 14.18
C LYS A 535 -17.31 -27.14 15.08
N LYS A 536 -18.02 -27.55 16.14
CA LYS A 536 -18.61 -26.63 17.13
C LYS A 536 -17.56 -25.79 17.84
N ASP A 537 -16.46 -26.40 18.29
CA ASP A 537 -15.33 -25.71 18.93
C ASP A 537 -14.70 -24.69 17.96
N THR A 538 -14.44 -25.10 16.71
CA THR A 538 -13.84 -24.23 15.69
C THR A 538 -14.73 -23.03 15.38
N VAL A 539 -16.05 -23.25 15.19
CA VAL A 539 -17.02 -22.16 14.95
C VAL A 539 -17.06 -21.20 16.14
N ALA A 540 -17.13 -21.72 17.37
CA ALA A 540 -17.16 -20.88 18.56
C ALA A 540 -15.86 -20.06 18.71
N TRP A 541 -14.71 -20.65 18.42
CA TRP A 541 -13.42 -19.95 18.45
C TRP A 541 -13.39 -18.84 17.41
N LYS A 542 -13.81 -19.13 16.17
CA LYS A 542 -13.86 -18.13 15.09
C LYS A 542 -14.77 -16.95 15.44
N GLN A 543 -15.96 -17.21 15.96
CA GLN A 543 -16.91 -16.17 16.39
C GLN A 543 -16.35 -15.24 17.48
N ALA A 544 -15.55 -15.77 18.40
CA ALA A 544 -14.97 -15.00 19.50
C ALA A 544 -13.66 -14.27 19.11
N VAL A 545 -12.81 -14.89 18.29
CA VAL A 545 -11.41 -14.47 18.09
C VAL A 545 -11.15 -13.84 16.71
N GLU A 546 -11.75 -14.34 15.63
CA GLU A 546 -11.50 -13.79 14.28
C GLU A 546 -11.95 -12.32 14.12
N PRO A 547 -13.05 -11.83 14.75
CA PRO A 547 -13.39 -10.41 14.70
C PRO A 547 -12.33 -9.48 15.30
N ILE A 548 -11.44 -10.01 16.14
CA ILE A 548 -10.37 -9.30 16.83
C ILE A 548 -9.06 -9.42 16.05
N THR A 549 -8.69 -10.66 15.72
CA THR A 549 -7.38 -10.99 15.14
C THR A 549 -7.37 -10.92 13.61
N GLY A 550 -8.51 -11.14 12.96
CA GLY A 550 -8.61 -11.54 11.56
C GLY A 550 -8.46 -13.06 11.40
N PRO A 551 -8.42 -13.56 10.14
CA PRO A 551 -8.23 -14.98 9.89
C PRO A 551 -6.90 -15.51 10.45
N VAL A 552 -6.92 -16.73 10.98
CA VAL A 552 -5.75 -17.40 11.57
C VAL A 552 -5.51 -18.74 10.89
N ASP A 553 -4.26 -18.99 10.50
CA ASP A 553 -3.81 -20.18 9.76
C ASP A 553 -2.85 -21.08 10.58
N ILE A 554 -2.57 -20.72 11.82
CA ILE A 554 -1.75 -21.48 12.76
C ILE A 554 -2.66 -22.16 13.79
N PHE A 555 -2.49 -23.47 13.98
CA PHE A 555 -3.21 -24.27 14.95
C PHE A 555 -2.22 -24.91 15.93
N CYS A 556 -2.26 -24.51 17.19
CA CYS A 556 -1.51 -25.15 18.27
C CYS A 556 -2.41 -26.22 18.93
N TYR A 557 -1.99 -27.48 18.87
CA TYR A 557 -2.71 -28.57 19.50
C TYR A 557 -2.74 -28.41 21.03
N PRO A 558 -3.92 -28.33 21.66
CA PRO A 558 -4.00 -28.27 23.10
C PRO A 558 -3.45 -29.54 23.74
N ARG A 559 -2.66 -29.40 24.81
CA ARG A 559 -2.11 -30.50 25.62
C ARG A 559 -1.28 -31.53 24.83
N GLY A 560 -0.82 -31.19 23.63
CA GLY A 560 0.03 -32.03 22.78
C GLY A 560 -0.67 -33.18 22.05
N GLY A 561 -2.00 -33.32 22.17
CA GLY A 561 -2.74 -34.34 21.42
C GLY A 561 -2.90 -33.96 19.96
N ILE A 562 -2.40 -34.79 19.03
CA ILE A 562 -2.41 -34.47 17.59
C ILE A 562 -3.28 -35.43 16.77
N TYR A 563 -3.82 -34.95 15.65
CA TYR A 563 -4.44 -35.78 14.61
C TYR A 563 -3.38 -36.21 13.60
N ARG A 564 -3.34 -37.52 13.26
CA ARG A 564 -2.30 -38.11 12.40
C ARG A 564 -2.91 -38.69 11.11
N GLY A 565 -2.05 -38.88 10.11
CA GLY A 565 -2.40 -39.60 8.89
C GLY A 565 -3.60 -39.00 8.15
N THR A 566 -4.60 -39.84 7.87
CA THR A 566 -5.80 -39.54 7.08
C THR A 566 -7.01 -39.12 7.92
N ASP A 567 -6.84 -38.84 9.22
CA ASP A 567 -7.91 -38.42 10.14
C ASP A 567 -8.77 -37.30 9.54
N GLU A 568 -10.09 -37.50 9.51
CA GLU A 568 -11.04 -36.56 8.93
C GLU A 568 -11.06 -35.22 9.66
N ARG A 569 -10.75 -35.21 10.97
CA ARG A 569 -10.66 -34.00 11.79
C ARG A 569 -9.46 -33.13 11.39
N LYS A 570 -8.35 -33.75 11.00
CA LYS A 570 -7.21 -33.05 10.42
C LYS A 570 -7.59 -32.39 9.09
N LYS A 571 -8.25 -33.14 8.19
CA LYS A 571 -8.71 -32.62 6.89
C LYS A 571 -9.70 -31.46 7.06
N TYR A 572 -10.59 -31.56 8.06
CA TYR A 572 -11.49 -30.48 8.42
C TYR A 572 -10.72 -29.21 8.79
N LEU A 573 -9.75 -29.27 9.72
CA LEU A 573 -8.94 -28.10 10.08
C LEU A 573 -8.17 -27.50 8.87
N GLN A 574 -7.66 -28.34 7.97
CA GLN A 574 -7.02 -27.87 6.74
C GLN A 574 -8.01 -27.11 5.84
N ASN A 575 -9.23 -27.62 5.69
CA ASN A 575 -10.30 -26.96 4.92
C ASN A 575 -10.78 -25.64 5.55
N GLU A 576 -10.66 -25.52 6.87
CA GLU A 576 -10.96 -24.28 7.61
C GLU A 576 -9.89 -23.19 7.46
N GLY A 577 -8.80 -23.47 6.74
CA GLY A 577 -7.73 -22.54 6.42
C GLY A 577 -6.45 -22.71 7.25
N PHE A 578 -6.39 -23.68 8.16
CA PHE A 578 -5.17 -23.93 8.94
C PHE A 578 -4.10 -24.64 8.08
N ARG A 579 -2.88 -24.10 8.12
CA ARG A 579 -1.73 -24.57 7.32
C ARG A 579 -0.55 -24.96 8.19
N TYR A 580 -0.40 -24.34 9.35
CA TYR A 580 0.71 -24.57 10.28
C TYR A 580 0.18 -25.23 11.55
N PHE A 581 0.62 -26.45 11.84
CA PHE A 581 0.11 -27.27 12.92
C PHE A 581 1.20 -27.56 13.94
N ASN A 582 0.99 -27.14 15.17
CA ASN A 582 2.02 -27.16 16.20
C ASN A 582 1.62 -28.14 17.31
N GLY A 583 2.29 -29.28 17.37
CA GLY A 583 2.18 -30.28 18.43
C GLY A 583 3.00 -29.94 19.66
N GLN A 584 3.25 -30.93 20.52
CA GLN A 584 4.09 -30.77 21.70
C GLN A 584 4.95 -32.01 21.94
N SER A 585 6.26 -31.82 22.10
CA SER A 585 7.25 -32.87 22.30
C SER A 585 8.45 -32.34 23.08
N ASN A 586 9.41 -33.21 23.39
CA ASN A 586 10.71 -32.83 23.98
C ASN A 586 11.86 -32.76 22.94
N LYS A 587 11.56 -32.98 21.65
CA LYS A 587 12.52 -32.92 20.54
C LYS A 587 12.05 -31.96 19.47
N ALA A 588 13.00 -31.37 18.75
CA ALA A 588 12.68 -30.67 17.51
C ALA A 588 12.19 -31.70 16.49
N TYR A 589 11.06 -31.42 15.86
CA TYR A 589 10.53 -32.23 14.77
C TYR A 589 9.71 -31.36 13.85
N MET A 590 9.90 -31.56 12.54
CA MET A 590 9.15 -30.86 11.51
C MET A 590 8.88 -31.80 10.34
N THR A 591 7.68 -31.70 9.77
CA THR A 591 7.35 -32.32 8.48
C THR A 591 6.47 -31.40 7.67
N SER A 592 6.58 -31.46 6.35
CA SER A 592 5.79 -30.64 5.43
C SER A 592 5.20 -31.46 4.29
N SER A 593 4.01 -31.07 3.85
CA SER A 593 3.41 -31.45 2.57
C SER A 593 2.81 -30.21 1.92
N ARG A 594 2.22 -30.33 0.73
CA ARG A 594 1.59 -29.17 0.08
C ARG A 594 0.52 -28.55 0.99
N ASN A 595 0.61 -27.24 1.23
CA ASN A 595 -0.25 -26.44 2.09
C ASN A 595 -0.32 -26.87 3.56
N TYR A 596 0.62 -27.68 4.03
CA TYR A 596 0.61 -28.20 5.40
C TYR A 596 2.03 -28.32 5.95
N LEU A 597 2.26 -27.69 7.09
CA LEU A 597 3.50 -27.78 7.85
C LEU A 597 3.17 -28.17 9.28
N TYR A 598 3.86 -29.17 9.81
CA TYR A 598 3.71 -29.62 11.18
C TYR A 598 5.02 -29.47 11.92
N MET A 599 4.97 -28.95 13.15
CA MET A 599 6.13 -28.83 14.05
C MET A 599 5.78 -29.24 15.48
N ASP A 600 6.75 -29.76 16.21
CA ASP A 600 6.61 -29.96 17.65
C ASP A 600 7.15 -28.77 18.44
N ARG A 601 6.41 -28.35 19.47
CA ARG A 601 6.82 -27.33 20.43
C ARG A 601 7.33 -27.96 21.72
N ILE A 602 8.32 -27.34 22.34
CA ILE A 602 8.88 -27.76 23.64
C ILE A 602 8.40 -26.79 24.71
N PHE A 603 7.73 -27.33 25.72
CA PHE A 603 7.12 -26.52 26.77
C PHE A 603 8.14 -26.10 27.83
N MET A 604 8.30 -24.79 27.97
CA MET A 604 9.18 -24.13 28.93
C MET A 604 8.35 -23.58 30.10
N GLY A 605 8.54 -24.18 31.26
CA GLY A 605 8.04 -23.72 32.54
C GLY A 605 9.01 -24.11 33.65
N GLY A 606 8.73 -23.73 34.89
CA GLY A 606 9.65 -23.97 36.01
C GLY A 606 10.12 -25.42 36.14
N SER A 607 9.23 -26.40 36.02
CA SER A 607 9.61 -27.82 36.13
C SER A 607 10.48 -28.32 34.97
N SER A 608 10.20 -27.89 33.73
CA SER A 608 10.96 -28.34 32.56
C SER A 608 12.32 -27.63 32.43
N LEU A 609 12.45 -26.43 32.98
CA LEU A 609 13.77 -25.82 33.16
C LEU A 609 14.59 -26.59 34.21
N ARG A 610 14.05 -26.81 35.42
CA ARG A 610 14.77 -27.47 36.52
C ARG A 610 15.16 -28.93 36.26
N ASN A 611 14.45 -29.62 35.37
CA ASN A 611 14.78 -30.99 35.00
C ASN A 611 15.80 -31.10 33.85
N GLY A 612 16.34 -29.97 33.36
CA GLY A 612 17.36 -29.94 32.32
C GLY A 612 16.85 -30.17 30.90
N SER A 613 15.53 -30.09 30.65
CA SER A 613 14.97 -30.28 29.29
C SER A 613 15.50 -29.26 28.27
N PHE A 614 16.07 -28.14 28.74
CA PHE A 614 16.60 -27.06 27.92
C PHE A 614 18.13 -27.00 27.83
N ASN A 615 18.86 -27.99 28.34
CA ASN A 615 20.35 -28.02 28.30
C ASN A 615 20.94 -27.89 26.88
N ARG A 616 20.18 -28.22 25.83
CA ARG A 616 20.62 -28.06 24.44
C ARG A 616 20.51 -26.62 23.90
N PHE A 617 19.78 -25.78 24.63
CA PHE A 617 19.59 -24.37 24.31
C PHE A 617 20.58 -23.51 25.10
N PHE A 618 20.67 -23.72 26.42
CA PHE A 618 21.43 -22.90 27.36
C PHE A 618 21.60 -23.58 28.72
N ASP A 619 22.40 -22.98 29.62
CA ASP A 619 22.50 -23.40 31.01
C ASP A 619 21.32 -22.86 31.84
N TRP A 620 20.33 -23.71 32.10
CA TRP A 620 19.11 -23.33 32.83
C TRP A 620 19.37 -22.82 34.25
N LYS A 621 20.52 -23.14 34.86
CA LYS A 621 20.87 -22.65 36.20
C LYS A 621 21.10 -21.14 36.23
N LYS A 622 21.45 -20.54 35.10
CA LYS A 622 21.56 -19.08 34.97
C LYS A 622 20.18 -18.41 34.89
N ILE A 623 19.15 -19.15 34.53
CA ILE A 623 17.78 -18.65 34.44
C ILE A 623 17.13 -18.62 35.82
N ILE A 624 17.15 -19.76 36.52
CA ILE A 624 16.47 -19.93 37.81
C ILE A 624 17.44 -19.67 38.96
N ASN A 625 17.24 -18.55 39.67
CA ASN A 625 17.92 -18.27 40.93
C ASN A 625 16.97 -18.53 42.13
N THR A 626 17.50 -18.88 43.29
CA THR A 626 16.71 -19.33 44.47
C THR A 626 16.08 -18.17 45.25
N PRO A 627 14.87 -18.29 45.84
CA PRO A 627 13.71 -19.11 45.48
C PRO A 627 12.76 -18.29 44.59
N ARG A 628 13.03 -18.23 43.27
CA ARG A 628 12.20 -17.53 42.26
C ARG A 628 11.94 -16.04 42.54
N ASP A 629 12.99 -15.40 43.10
CA ASP A 629 13.24 -13.96 43.33
C ASP A 629 12.05 -13.01 43.19
#